data_AF-A0A2H9M393-F1
#
_entry.id   AF-A0A2H9M393-F1
#
_cell.length_a   1.000
_cell.length_b   1.000
_cell.length_c   1.000
_cell.angle_alpha   90.00
_cell.angle_beta   90.00
_cell.angle_gamma   90.00
#
_symmetry.space_group_name_H-M   'P 1'
#
loop_
_entity.id
_entity.type
_entity.pdbx_description
1 polymer ?
#
loop_
_entity_poly.entity_id
_entity_poly.type
_entity_poly.pdbx_seq_one_letter_code
_entity_poly.pdbx_strand_id
1 'polypeptide(L)' 'MQFKKCNCPKDYWEEIVVDRDGNFGSKSVIYFHCDLCGEDYKIVSFDTEKILYLKQNKKMNNERKISRGKISRGNNKQMY' A
#
# COMPACT_ATOMS: atom_id res chain seq x y z
N MET A 1 -11.16 10.98 5.60
CA MET A 1 -10.32 10.10 6.44
C MET A 1 -11.25 9.35 7.36
N GLN A 2 -11.26 8.02 7.31
CA GLN A 2 -12.12 7.19 8.17
C GLN A 2 -11.24 6.63 9.29
N PHE A 3 -11.55 6.99 10.53
CA PHE A 3 -10.88 6.43 11.70
C PHE A 3 -11.34 4.98 11.85
N LYS A 4 -10.40 4.04 11.82
CA LYS A 4 -10.67 2.64 12.17
C LYS A 4 -10.54 2.50 13.68
N LYS A 5 -11.46 1.74 14.27
CA LYS A 5 -11.41 1.36 15.69
C LYS A 5 -11.29 -0.15 15.76
N CYS A 6 -10.30 -0.62 16.51
CA CYS A 6 -10.18 -2.02 16.87
C CYS A 6 -10.78 -2.22 18.26
N ASN A 7 -11.64 -3.24 18.41
CA ASN A 7 -12.25 -3.62 19.69
C ASN A 7 -11.70 -4.97 20.20
N CYS A 8 -10.63 -5.49 19.59
CA CYS A 8 -10.01 -6.74 20.01
C CYS A 8 -9.34 -6.58 21.39
N PRO A 9 -9.21 -7.66 22.16
CA PRO A 9 -8.45 -7.64 23.41
C PRO A 9 -7.01 -7.16 23.17
N LYS A 10 -6.46 -6.43 24.13
CA LYS A 10 -5.10 -5.86 24.04
C LYS A 10 -4.00 -6.92 23.89
N ASP A 11 -4.28 -8.17 24.29
CA ASP A 11 -3.34 -9.28 24.17
C ASP A 11 -2.96 -9.60 22.71
N TYR A 12 -3.77 -9.13 21.75
CA TYR A 12 -3.54 -9.30 20.32
C TYR A 12 -3.00 -8.03 19.65
N TRP A 13 -2.67 -7.01 20.45
CA TRP A 13 -2.17 -5.74 19.96
C TRP A 13 -0.64 -5.79 20.01
N GLU A 14 -0.02 -5.53 18.87
CA GLU A 14 1.42 -5.50 18.73
C GLU A 14 1.91 -4.10 18.38
N GLU A 15 3.04 -3.71 18.96
CA GLU A 15 3.77 -2.49 18.61
C GLU A 15 5.01 -2.86 17.80
N ILE A 16 5.01 -2.53 16.52
CA ILE A 16 6.09 -2.85 15.59
C ILE A 16 6.88 -1.58 15.33
N VAL A 17 8.12 -1.54 15.84
CA VAL A 17 9.04 -0.43 15.60
C VAL A 17 9.81 -0.68 14.31
N VAL A 18 9.66 0.23 13.35
CA VAL A 18 10.36 0.17 12.06
C VAL A 18 11.35 1.32 12.01
N ASP A 19 12.63 1.00 11.90
CA ASP A 19 13.65 2.01 11.65
C ASP A 19 13.72 2.38 10.17
N ARG A 20 13.93 3.67 9.89
CA ARG A 20 14.09 4.23 8.53
C ARG A 20 12.95 3.84 7.56
N ASP A 21 11.71 4.09 7.94
CA ASP A 21 10.56 3.79 7.11
C ASP A 21 10.48 4.68 5.85
N GLY A 22 10.49 4.05 4.68
CA GLY A 22 10.46 4.73 3.38
C GLY A 22 9.18 5.52 3.10
N ASN A 23 8.03 5.12 3.69
CA ASN A 23 6.77 5.84 3.56
C ASN A 23 6.79 7.20 4.28
N PHE A 24 7.66 7.34 5.28
CA PHE A 24 7.76 8.54 6.12
C PHE A 24 9.09 9.27 5.99
N GLY A 25 9.78 9.08 4.87
CA GLY A 25 11.03 9.79 4.57
C GLY A 25 12.21 9.29 5.40
N SER A 26 12.31 7.97 5.58
CA SER A 26 13.35 7.30 6.38
C SER A 26 13.32 7.68 7.87
N LYS A 27 12.15 7.97 8.41
CA LYS A 27 11.95 8.20 9.85
C LYS A 27 11.67 6.88 10.56
N SER A 28 12.03 6.79 11.82
CA SER A 28 11.64 5.67 12.67
C SER A 28 10.18 5.85 13.09
N VAL A 29 9.39 4.80 12.97
CA VAL A 29 7.94 4.81 13.19
C VAL A 29 7.50 3.60 13.98
N ILE A 30 6.36 3.72 14.67
CA ILE A 30 5.74 2.65 15.43
C ILE A 30 4.39 2.36 14.79
N TYR A 31 4.21 1.13 14.34
CA TYR A 31 2.95 0.59 13.87
C TYR A 31 2.24 -0.11 15.02
N PHE A 32 1.01 0.31 15.26
CA PHE A 32 0.12 -0.34 16.20
C PHE A 32 -0.78 -1.29 15.41
N HIS A 33 -0.43 -2.57 15.45
CA HIS A 33 -1.04 -3.66 14.71
C HIS A 33 -1.96 -4.47 15.61
N CYS A 34 -3.02 -5.04 15.06
CA CYS A 34 -3.83 -6.04 15.76
C CYS A 34 -3.86 -7.32 14.95
N ASP A 35 -3.31 -8.40 15.50
CA ASP A 35 -3.20 -9.70 14.85
C ASP A 35 -4.56 -10.32 14.50
N LEU A 36 -5.58 -10.06 15.33
CA LEU A 36 -6.93 -10.57 15.08
C LEU A 36 -7.60 -9.87 13.89
N CYS A 37 -7.35 -8.57 13.71
CA CYS A 37 -7.89 -7.84 12.58
C CYS A 37 -6.99 -7.94 11.35
N GLY A 38 -5.70 -8.22 11.55
CA GLY A 38 -4.67 -8.10 10.51
C GLY A 38 -4.53 -6.68 9.98
N GLU A 39 -4.87 -5.67 10.79
CA GLU A 39 -4.90 -4.26 10.37
C GLU A 39 -4.11 -3.35 11.32
N ASP A 40 -3.42 -2.37 10.73
CA ASP A 40 -2.78 -1.27 11.45
C ASP A 40 -3.81 -0.17 11.72
N TYR A 41 -4.02 0.19 12.99
CA TYR A 41 -5.00 1.20 13.38
C TYR A 41 -4.37 2.53 13.78
N LYS A 42 -3.09 2.54 14.11
CA LYS A 42 -2.35 3.77 14.44
C LYS A 42 -0.90 3.63 14.00
N ILE A 43 -0.38 4.71 13.43
CA ILE A 43 1.05 4.84 13.10
C ILE A 43 1.52 6.12 13.78
N VAL A 44 2.63 6.06 14.50
CA VAL A 44 3.24 7.25 15.12
C VAL A 44 4.70 7.36 14.75
N SER A 45 5.20 8.59 14.75
CA SER A 45 6.64 8.85 14.73
C SER A 45 7.24 8.39 16.05
N PHE A 46 8.34 7.63 15.98
CA PHE A 46 9.08 7.21 17.17
C PHE A 46 9.62 8.42 17.95
N ASP A 47 10.18 9.40 17.25
CA ASP A 47 10.86 10.54 17.90
C ASP A 47 9.90 11.57 18.52
N THR A 48 8.70 11.72 17.96
CA THR A 48 7.79 12.83 18.31
C THR A 48 6.44 12.38 18.85
N GLU A 49 6.17 11.07 18.85
CA GLU A 49 4.88 10.44 19.20
C GLU A 49 3.67 10.99 18.41
N LYS A 50 3.91 11.80 17.37
CA LYS A 50 2.86 12.36 16.52
C LYS A 50 2.27 11.27 15.63
N ILE A 51 0.95 11.28 15.50
CA ILE A 51 0.23 10.39 14.56
C ILE A 51 0.64 10.73 13.14
N LEU A 52 1.09 9.71 12.42
CA LEU A 52 1.45 9.78 11.01
C LEU A 52 0.32 9.19 10.16
N TYR A 53 0.12 9.79 8.99
CA TYR A 53 -0.90 9.34 8.04
C TYR A 53 -0.21 8.91 6.76
N LEU A 54 -0.49 7.68 6.32
CA LEU A 54 -0.10 7.24 4.99
C LEU A 54 -0.78 8.14 3.95
N LYS A 55 0.01 8.75 3.07
CA LYS A 55 -0.56 9.41 1.89
C LYS A 55 -1.23 8.34 1.05
N GLN A 56 -2.56 8.38 0.97
CA GLN A 56 -3.28 7.56 0.00
C GLN A 56 -2.81 7.98 -1.39
N ASN A 57 -1.96 7.15 -2.01
CA ASN A 57 -1.70 7.24 -3.43
C ASN A 57 -3.04 6.97 -4.10
N LYS A 58 -3.76 8.03 -4.49
CA LYS A 58 -4.76 7.92 -5.55
C LYS A 58 -4.02 7.33 -6.73
N LYS A 59 -4.18 6.02 -6.96
CA LYS A 59 -3.85 5.42 -8.25
C LYS A 59 -4.72 6.18 -9.25
N MET A 60 -4.18 7.22 -9.88
CA MET A 60 -4.70 7.67 -11.15
C MET A 60 -4.59 6.45 -12.05
N ASN A 61 -5.74 5.83 -12.34
CA ASN A 61 -5.88 4.87 -13.43
C ASN A 61 -5.43 5.58 -14.70
N ASN A 62 -4.15 5.47 -15.01
CA ASN A 62 -3.65 5.77 -16.34
C ASN A 62 -4.01 4.54 -17.18
N GLU A 63 -5.30 4.43 -17.52
CA GLU A 63 -5.75 3.53 -18.58
C GLU A 63 -4.98 3.92 -19.84
N ARG A 64 -3.87 3.22 -20.09
CA ARG A 64 -3.24 3.21 -21.40
C ARG A 64 -4.31 2.71 -22.36
N LYS A 65 -5.01 3.63 -23.04
CA LYS A 65 -5.71 3.36 -24.29
C LYS A 65 -4.64 2.90 -25.27
N ILE A 66 -4.36 1.59 -25.28
CA ILE A 66 -3.68 0.94 -26.39
C ILE A 66 -4.69 0.99 -27.52
N SER A 67 -4.55 1.97 -28.40
CA SER A 67 -5.19 1.98 -29.70
C SER A 67 -4.86 0.64 -30.36
N ARG A 68 -5.91 -0.14 -30.67
CA ARG A 68 -5.85 -1.40 -31.41
C ARG A 68 -5.21 -1.15 -32.78
N GLY A 69 -3.89 -1.16 -32.85
CA GLY A 69 -3.14 -1.34 -34.09
C GLY A 69 -3.39 -2.75 -34.59
N LYS A 70 -4.06 -2.85 -35.74
CA LYS A 70 -4.35 -4.10 -36.45
C LYS A 70 -3.06 -4.87 -36.70
N ILE A 71 -2.86 -5.99 -35.99
CA ILE A 71 -1.89 -7.01 -36.40
C ILE A 71 -2.62 -7.96 -37.36
N SER A 72 -2.49 -7.71 -38.66
CA SER A 72 -2.91 -8.68 -39.68
C SER A 72 -1.79 -9.72 -39.79
N ARG A 73 -2.12 -10.95 -39.43
CA ARG A 73 -1.25 -12.14 -39.49
C ARG A 73 -0.78 -12.38 -40.92
N GLY A 74 0.52 -12.53 -41.10
CA GLY A 74 1.11 -13.05 -42.32
C GLY A 74 0.68 -14.50 -42.57
N ASN A 75 0.18 -14.75 -43.77
CA ASN A 75 0.14 -16.06 -44.38
C ASN A 75 0.54 -15.84 -45.84
N ASN A 76 1.73 -16.29 -46.23
CA ASN A 76 1.92 -16.67 -47.61
C ASN A 76 2.88 -17.85 -47.70
N LYS A 77 2.28 -19.03 -47.87
CA LYS A 77 2.92 -20.25 -48.34
C LYS A 77 3.31 -20.01 -49.80
N GLN A 78 4.60 -20.15 -50.11
CA GLN A 78 5.05 -20.47 -51.47
C GLN A 78 4.49 -21.84 -51.84
N MET A 79 3.77 -21.93 -52.96
CA MET A 79 3.58 -23.17 -53.71
C MET A 79 3.15 -22.85 -55.15
N TYR A 80 3.96 -23.39 -56.07
CA TYR A 80 3.94 -23.36 -57.54
C TYR A 80 4.41 -22.07 -58.21
#